data_AF-A0AAU8MM74-F1
#
_entry.id   AF-A0AAU8MM74-F1
#
_cell.length_a   1.000
_cell.length_b   1.000
_cell.length_c   1.000
_cell.angle_alpha   90.00
_cell.angle_beta   90.00
_cell.angle_gamma   90.00
#
_symmetry.space_group_name_H-M   'P 1'
#
loop_
_entity.id
_entity.type
_entity.pdbx_description
1 polymer ?
#
loop_
_entity_poly.entity_id
_entity_poly.type
_entity_poly.pdbx_seq_one_letter_code
_entity_poly.pdbx_strand_id
1 'polypeptide(L)'
;MPLRPYFTDDDGSLPEIELHYADAERLVASFVYLYSLPGMRDMTRSDRLWDLRQERETGFVGPEDSRRVVSGEVSAFHRLLEGLRVGDRPLPALGVFVDPARLVLDYRMGAEWGDAEIFALMRLLAELRRRGARIAVPGWGADGDCAFRMAVDEAATAV
;
A
#
# COMPACT_ATOMS: atom_id res chain seq x y z
N MET A 1 21.03 -2.32 4.35
CA MET A 1 20.30 -1.05 4.23
C MET A 1 19.84 -0.59 5.62
N PRO A 2 19.82 0.72 5.95
CA PRO A 2 19.41 1.22 7.27
C PRO A 2 17.95 0.93 7.64
N LEU A 3 17.12 0.56 6.66
CA LEU A 3 15.72 0.20 6.89
C LEU A 3 15.48 -1.26 7.29
N ARG A 4 16.47 -2.17 7.17
CA ARG A 4 16.24 -3.61 7.40
C ARG A 4 15.53 -3.95 8.72
N PRO A 5 15.85 -3.32 9.87
CA PRO A 5 15.18 -3.64 11.14
C PRO A 5 13.65 -3.50 11.11
N TYR A 6 13.10 -2.61 10.27
CA TYR A 6 11.65 -2.38 10.15
C TYR A 6 10.92 -3.44 9.31
N PHE A 7 11.66 -4.41 8.75
CA PHE A 7 11.11 -5.41 7.83
C PHE A 7 11.44 -6.85 8.21
N THR A 8 12.54 -7.11 8.93
CA THR A 8 13.06 -8.47 9.08
C THR A 8 12.75 -9.14 10.42
N ASP A 9 12.44 -8.38 11.47
CA ASP A 9 12.17 -8.92 12.80
C ASP A 9 10.68 -9.26 12.93
N ASP A 10 10.28 -10.46 12.49
CA ASP A 10 8.87 -10.91 12.53
C ASP A 10 8.41 -11.13 13.98
N ASP A 11 7.89 -10.05 14.57
CA ASP A 11 7.23 -10.04 15.88
C ASP A 11 5.72 -10.37 15.79
N GLY A 12 5.24 -10.77 14.61
CA GLY A 12 3.84 -11.05 14.33
C GLY A 12 2.95 -9.82 14.11
N SER A 13 3.51 -8.61 14.18
CA SER A 13 2.80 -7.39 13.80
C SER A 13 2.71 -7.23 12.28
N LEU A 14 1.84 -6.32 11.86
CA LEU A 14 1.72 -5.86 10.48
C LEU A 14 2.03 -4.36 10.47
N PRO A 15 3.30 -3.96 10.27
CA PRO A 15 3.63 -2.55 10.22
C PRO A 15 2.87 -1.84 9.09
N GLU A 16 2.41 -0.63 9.39
CA GLU A 16 1.60 0.17 8.48
C GLU A 16 2.41 1.32 7.85
N ILE A 17 2.17 1.55 6.56
CA ILE A 17 2.61 2.72 5.80
C ILE A 17 1.36 3.45 5.32
N GLU A 18 1.13 4.65 5.84
CA GLU A 18 -0.05 5.42 5.53
C GLU A 18 0.19 6.36 4.33
N LEU A 19 -0.76 6.37 3.39
CA LEU A 19 -0.76 7.20 2.19
C LEU A 19 -1.96 8.15 2.25
N HIS A 20 -1.70 9.41 2.58
CA HIS A 20 -2.71 10.46 2.70
C HIS A 20 -2.78 11.27 1.41
N TYR A 21 -3.98 11.53 0.91
CA TYR A 21 -4.20 12.30 -0.32
C TYR A 21 -4.95 13.59 -0.03
N ALA A 22 -4.68 14.62 -0.84
CA ALA A 22 -5.38 15.90 -0.73
C ALA A 22 -6.83 15.84 -1.25
N ASP A 23 -7.11 14.88 -2.13
CA ASP A 23 -8.40 14.69 -2.78
C ASP A 23 -8.67 13.20 -3.05
N ALA A 24 -9.96 12.85 -3.18
CA ALA A 24 -10.41 11.48 -3.38
C ALA A 24 -10.00 10.89 -4.74
N GLU A 25 -9.89 11.71 -5.79
CA GLU A 25 -9.52 11.25 -7.13
C GLU A 25 -8.09 10.69 -7.14
N ARG A 26 -7.16 11.34 -6.44
CA ARG A 26 -5.78 10.83 -6.30
C ARG A 26 -5.70 9.54 -5.51
N LEU A 27 -6.51 9.39 -4.47
CA LEU A 27 -6.59 8.15 -3.68
C LEU A 27 -7.03 7.00 -4.58
N VAL A 28 -8.15 7.19 -5.28
CA VAL A 28 -8.71 6.22 -6.23
C VAL A 28 -7.68 5.88 -7.32
N ALA A 29 -7.10 6.89 -7.96
CA ALA A 29 -6.11 6.70 -9.02
C ALA A 29 -4.87 5.94 -8.53
N SER A 30 -4.48 6.12 -7.27
CA SER A 30 -3.33 5.43 -6.67
C SER A 30 -3.66 3.98 -6.33
N PHE A 31 -4.86 3.69 -5.85
CA PHE A 31 -5.31 2.32 -5.64
C PHE A 31 -5.44 1.55 -6.97
N VAL A 32 -6.05 2.18 -7.99
CA VAL A 32 -6.10 1.64 -9.36
C VAL A 32 -4.71 1.40 -9.92
N TYR A 33 -3.76 2.30 -9.64
CA TYR A 33 -2.38 2.13 -10.06
C TYR A 33 -1.73 0.86 -9.48
N LEU A 34 -1.96 0.53 -8.21
CA LEU A 34 -1.45 -0.72 -7.62
C LEU A 34 -1.94 -1.95 -8.40
N TYR A 35 -3.19 -1.95 -8.85
CA TYR A 35 -3.76 -3.01 -9.68
C TYR A 35 -3.20 -3.04 -11.11
N SER A 36 -2.62 -1.94 -11.58
CA SER A 36 -1.99 -1.87 -12.91
C SER A 36 -0.55 -2.39 -12.92
N LEU A 37 0.06 -2.64 -11.76
CA LEU A 37 1.45 -3.08 -11.67
C LEU A 37 1.64 -4.49 -12.28
N PRO A 38 2.76 -4.73 -12.99
CA PRO A 38 3.02 -6.04 -13.58
C PRO A 38 3.06 -7.14 -12.51
N GLY A 39 2.49 -8.31 -12.83
CA GLY A 39 2.48 -9.48 -11.94
C GLY A 39 1.52 -9.38 -10.76
N MET A 40 0.82 -8.26 -10.57
CA MET A 40 -0.17 -8.08 -9.52
C MET A 40 -1.25 -9.15 -9.61
N ARG A 41 -1.49 -9.81 -8.48
CA ARG A 41 -2.59 -10.73 -8.24
C ARG A 41 -3.27 -10.35 -6.94
N ASP A 42 -4.58 -10.30 -6.97
CA ASP A 42 -5.39 -10.12 -5.77
C ASP A 42 -5.67 -11.49 -5.14
N MET A 43 -5.11 -11.71 -3.95
CA MET A 43 -5.15 -12.98 -3.21
C MET A 43 -6.14 -12.94 -2.05
N THR A 44 -6.99 -11.92 -2.00
CA THR A 44 -8.01 -11.76 -0.96
C THR A 44 -9.04 -12.88 -1.06
N ARG A 45 -9.26 -13.62 0.03
CA ARG A 45 -10.16 -14.78 0.04
C ARG A 45 -11.64 -14.43 -0.09
N SER A 46 -12.01 -13.22 0.29
CA SER A 46 -13.37 -12.70 0.21
C SER A 46 -13.41 -11.60 -0.83
N ASP A 47 -14.41 -11.66 -1.71
CA ASP A 47 -14.79 -10.57 -2.60
C ASP A 47 -15.88 -9.69 -1.97
N ARG A 48 -16.28 -9.90 -0.71
CA ARG A 48 -17.42 -9.18 -0.15
C ARG A 48 -17.08 -7.76 0.28
N LEU A 49 -17.89 -6.81 -0.16
CA LEU A 49 -17.95 -5.42 0.30
C LEU A 49 -19.30 -5.18 0.98
N TRP A 50 -19.31 -4.38 2.05
CA TRP A 50 -20.56 -3.96 2.68
C TRP A 50 -21.08 -2.68 2.04
N ASP A 51 -22.21 -2.75 1.34
CA ASP A 51 -22.91 -1.58 0.80
C ASP A 51 -23.71 -0.91 1.91
N LEU A 52 -23.32 0.32 2.24
CA LEU A 52 -23.90 1.12 3.33
C LEU A 52 -25.27 1.68 2.98
N ARG A 53 -25.59 1.83 1.69
CA ARG A 53 -26.89 2.37 1.23
C ARG A 53 -27.95 1.29 1.15
N GLN A 54 -27.54 0.09 0.74
CA GLN A 54 -28.43 -1.06 0.57
C GLN A 54 -28.42 -2.01 1.78
N GLU A 55 -27.56 -1.75 2.76
CA GLU A 55 -27.36 -2.55 3.98
C GLU A 55 -27.17 -4.04 3.69
N ARG A 56 -26.32 -4.35 2.70
CA ARG A 56 -26.08 -5.72 2.27
C ARG A 56 -24.66 -5.93 1.74
N GLU A 57 -24.26 -7.20 1.67
CA GLU A 57 -23.04 -7.59 0.98
C GLU A 57 -23.20 -7.46 -0.55
N THR A 58 -22.18 -6.89 -1.18
CA THR A 58 -21.98 -6.85 -2.63
C THR A 58 -20.61 -7.41 -2.96
N GLY A 59 -20.35 -7.77 -4.22
CA GLY A 59 -19.04 -8.23 -4.65
C GLY A 59 -18.10 -7.07 -4.98
N PHE A 60 -16.81 -7.27 -4.69
CA PHE A 60 -15.68 -6.50 -5.17
C PHE A 60 -15.46 -6.89 -6.62
N VAL A 61 -15.70 -5.94 -7.51
CA VAL A 61 -15.60 -6.12 -8.95
C VAL A 61 -14.22 -5.71 -9.44
N GLY A 62 -13.57 -4.77 -8.75
CA GLY A 62 -12.22 -4.35 -9.09
C GLY A 62 -11.80 -3.07 -8.39
N PRO A 63 -10.62 -2.52 -8.75
CA PRO A 63 -10.04 -1.38 -8.04
C PRO A 63 -10.90 -0.12 -8.05
N GLU A 64 -11.82 0.00 -9.01
CA GLU A 64 -12.75 1.13 -9.10
C GLU A 64 -13.79 1.16 -7.96
N ASP A 65 -13.97 0.06 -7.21
CA ASP A 65 -14.77 0.07 -5.98
C ASP A 65 -14.19 1.00 -4.90
N SER A 66 -12.93 1.42 -5.01
CA SER A 66 -12.38 2.50 -4.17
C SER A 66 -13.15 3.81 -4.33
N ARG A 67 -13.74 4.11 -5.51
CA ARG A 67 -14.64 5.27 -5.69
C ARG A 67 -15.87 5.17 -4.80
N ARG A 68 -16.40 3.96 -4.63
CA ARG A 68 -17.60 3.71 -3.81
C ARG A 68 -17.28 3.88 -2.33
N VAL A 69 -16.04 3.60 -1.89
CA VAL A 69 -15.59 3.88 -0.52
C VAL A 69 -15.54 5.39 -0.27
N VAL A 70 -14.83 6.14 -1.12
CA VAL A 70 -14.68 7.60 -0.94
C VAL A 70 -16.01 8.35 -1.07
N SER A 71 -16.98 7.81 -1.82
CA SER A 71 -18.33 8.38 -1.89
C SER A 71 -19.27 7.96 -0.76
N GLY A 72 -18.80 7.13 0.18
CA GLY A 72 -19.61 6.59 1.29
C GLY A 72 -20.71 5.62 0.86
N GLU A 73 -20.56 4.97 -0.29
CA GLU A 73 -21.50 3.94 -0.76
C GLU A 73 -21.18 2.56 -0.19
N VAL A 74 -19.90 2.21 -0.06
CA VAL A 74 -19.46 0.98 0.58
C VAL A 74 -18.52 1.27 1.74
N SER A 75 -18.48 0.38 2.73
CA SER A 75 -17.52 0.43 3.82
C SER A 75 -16.08 0.30 3.32
N ALA A 76 -15.14 0.79 4.13
CA ALA A 76 -13.72 0.51 3.94
C ALA A 76 -13.45 -1.00 3.84
N PHE A 77 -12.44 -1.37 3.04
CA PHE A 77 -12.10 -2.76 2.78
C PHE A 77 -10.59 -2.97 2.71
N HIS A 78 -10.17 -4.22 2.84
CA HIS A 78 -8.77 -4.65 2.76
C HIS A 78 -8.57 -5.63 1.62
N ARG A 79 -7.51 -5.46 0.83
CA ARG A 79 -7.10 -6.38 -0.24
C ARG A 79 -5.68 -6.86 -0.02
N LEU A 80 -5.44 -8.15 -0.18
CA LEU A 80 -4.08 -8.73 -0.19
C LEU A 80 -3.57 -8.80 -1.62
N LEU A 81 -2.58 -7.97 -1.95
CA LEU A 81 -1.96 -7.92 -3.26
C LEU A 81 -0.62 -8.67 -3.23
N GLU A 82 -0.42 -9.59 -4.17
CA GLU A 82 0.80 -10.38 -4.31
C GLU A 82 1.39 -10.29 -5.72
N GLY A 83 2.70 -10.53 -5.84
CA GLY A 83 3.38 -10.61 -7.12
C GLY A 83 3.59 -9.27 -7.83
N LEU A 84 3.24 -8.15 -7.18
CA LEU A 84 3.48 -6.82 -7.73
C LEU A 84 4.96 -6.65 -8.03
N ARG A 85 5.29 -6.12 -9.21
CA ARG A 85 6.67 -5.86 -9.61
C ARG A 85 6.93 -4.37 -9.74
N VAL A 86 8.07 -3.94 -9.21
CA VAL A 86 8.58 -2.58 -9.37
C VAL A 86 9.93 -2.69 -10.09
N GLY A 87 9.92 -2.37 -11.38
CA GLY A 87 11.02 -2.75 -12.28
C GLY A 87 11.05 -4.27 -12.45
N ASP A 88 12.21 -4.88 -12.28
CA ASP A 88 12.42 -6.32 -12.37
C ASP A 88 12.21 -7.05 -11.04
N ARG A 89 11.95 -6.33 -9.93
CA ARG A 89 11.84 -6.94 -8.60
C ARG A 89 10.40 -7.23 -8.19
N PRO A 90 10.04 -8.49 -7.86
CA PRO A 90 8.78 -8.78 -7.18
C PRO A 90 8.83 -8.28 -5.74
N LEU A 91 7.73 -7.73 -5.25
CA LEU A 91 7.55 -7.40 -3.85
C LEU A 91 6.95 -8.60 -3.09
N PRO A 92 7.30 -8.76 -1.80
CA PRO A 92 6.48 -9.53 -0.86
C PRO A 92 5.03 -9.03 -0.84
N ALA A 93 4.13 -9.84 -0.30
CA ALA A 93 2.71 -9.52 -0.25
C ALA A 93 2.45 -8.22 0.51
N LEU A 94 1.55 -7.38 -0.02
CA LEU A 94 1.12 -6.15 0.63
C LEU A 94 -0.39 -6.23 0.89
N GLY A 95 -0.79 -6.03 2.13
CA GLY A 95 -2.16 -5.68 2.46
C GLY A 95 -2.40 -4.22 2.09
N VAL A 96 -3.56 -3.94 1.51
CA VAL A 96 -3.97 -2.60 1.12
C VAL A 96 -5.35 -2.34 1.67
N PHE A 97 -5.41 -1.53 2.73
CA PHE A 97 -6.65 -1.02 3.29
C PHE A 97 -7.04 0.27 2.57
N VAL A 98 -8.31 0.35 2.17
CA VAL A 98 -8.90 1.50 1.49
C VAL A 98 -9.99 2.07 2.39
N ASP A 99 -9.81 3.31 2.84
CA ASP A 99 -10.82 4.08 3.56
C ASP A 99 -11.08 5.44 2.87
N PRO A 100 -12.10 6.21 3.30
CA PRO A 100 -12.43 7.48 2.65
C PRO A 100 -11.34 8.56 2.71
N ALA A 101 -10.36 8.45 3.60
CA ALA A 101 -9.33 9.46 3.85
C ALA A 101 -7.94 9.06 3.33
N ARG A 102 -7.64 7.75 3.28
CA ARG A 102 -6.29 7.25 3.01
C ARG A 102 -6.27 5.84 2.45
N LEU A 103 -5.11 5.48 1.90
CA LEU A 103 -4.71 4.09 1.73
C LEU A 103 -3.72 3.72 2.84
N VAL A 104 -3.80 2.51 3.36
CA VAL A 104 -2.78 1.97 4.26
C VAL A 104 -2.20 0.73 3.61
N LEU A 105 -0.88 0.72 3.44
CA LEU A 105 -0.15 -0.48 3.07
C LEU A 105 0.32 -1.15 4.35
N ASP A 106 -0.06 -2.39 4.56
CA ASP A 106 0.51 -3.24 5.61
C ASP A 106 1.30 -4.38 4.98
N TYR A 107 2.28 -4.89 5.71
CA TYR A 107 3.10 -6.00 5.26
C TYR A 107 3.45 -6.92 6.41
N ARG A 108 3.70 -8.19 6.08
CA ARG A 108 4.28 -9.12 7.04
C ARG A 108 5.79 -8.93 7.06
N MET A 109 6.38 -8.81 8.25
CA MET A 109 7.82 -8.84 8.40
C MET A 109 8.37 -10.26 8.19
N GLY A 110 9.64 -10.37 7.81
CA GLY A 110 10.31 -11.65 7.72
C GLY A 110 11.42 -11.73 6.67
N ALA A 111 11.87 -12.96 6.42
CA ALA A 111 13.03 -13.25 5.58
C ALA A 111 12.85 -12.92 4.09
N GLU A 112 11.61 -12.71 3.66
CA GLU A 112 11.26 -12.25 2.30
C GLU A 112 11.73 -10.81 2.01
N TRP A 113 11.98 -10.00 3.05
CA TRP A 113 12.47 -8.64 2.90
C TRP A 113 14.00 -8.57 2.83
N GLY A 114 14.54 -8.74 1.63
CA GLY A 114 15.92 -8.41 1.30
C GLY A 114 16.14 -6.92 1.02
N ASP A 115 17.40 -6.50 0.93
CA ASP A 115 17.74 -5.10 0.61
C ASP A 115 17.12 -4.65 -0.74
N ALA A 116 17.02 -5.57 -1.72
CA ALA A 116 16.43 -5.28 -3.02
C ALA A 116 14.90 -5.15 -2.97
N GLU A 117 14.20 -5.98 -2.20
CA GLU A 117 12.75 -5.90 -1.98
C GLU A 117 12.39 -4.61 -1.25
N ILE A 118 13.14 -4.26 -0.20
CA ILE A 118 12.93 -3.02 0.54
C ILE A 118 13.16 -1.82 -0.38
N PHE A 119 14.22 -1.83 -1.20
CA PHE A 119 14.47 -0.76 -2.17
C PHE A 119 13.36 -0.66 -3.22
N ALA A 120 12.85 -1.79 -3.73
CA ALA A 120 11.72 -1.82 -4.65
C ALA A 120 10.44 -1.24 -4.02
N LEU A 121 10.19 -1.49 -2.73
CA LEU A 121 9.10 -0.85 -2.00
C LEU A 121 9.32 0.67 -1.90
N MET A 122 10.53 1.13 -1.62
CA MET A 122 10.83 2.58 -1.60
C MET A 122 10.57 3.23 -2.96
N ARG A 123 10.86 2.53 -4.07
CA ARG A 123 10.52 3.01 -5.43
C ARG A 123 9.02 3.08 -5.66
N LEU A 124 8.25 2.10 -5.18
CA LEU A 124 6.79 2.14 -5.22
C LEU A 124 6.25 3.35 -4.46
N LEU A 125 6.74 3.57 -3.24
CA LEU A 125 6.35 4.71 -2.40
C LEU A 125 6.75 6.04 -3.04
N ALA A 126 7.92 6.13 -3.67
CA ALA A 126 8.33 7.32 -4.43
C ALA A 126 7.37 7.63 -5.60
N GLU A 127 6.90 6.61 -6.32
CA GLU A 127 5.90 6.77 -7.39
C GLU A 127 4.53 7.20 -6.84
N LEU A 128 4.06 6.59 -5.74
CA LEU A 128 2.82 6.98 -5.07
C LEU A 128 2.90 8.43 -4.55
N ARG A 129 4.06 8.84 -4.03
CA ARG A 129 4.34 10.23 -3.66
C ARG A 129 4.25 11.17 -4.86
N ARG A 130 4.79 10.79 -6.02
CA ARG A 130 4.65 11.57 -7.28
C ARG A 130 3.18 11.69 -7.73
N ARG A 131 2.34 10.72 -7.39
CA ARG A 131 0.89 10.75 -7.63
C ARG A 131 0.12 11.61 -6.62
N GLY A 132 0.79 12.10 -5.58
CA GLY A 132 0.26 13.05 -4.61
C GLY A 132 0.02 12.45 -3.23
N ALA A 133 0.54 11.26 -2.93
CA ALA A 133 0.53 10.73 -1.58
C ALA A 133 1.49 11.51 -0.67
N ARG A 134 1.00 11.93 0.50
CA ARG A 134 1.83 12.24 1.66
C ARG A 134 1.98 10.94 2.47
N ILE A 135 3.22 10.50 2.67
CA ILE A 135 3.51 9.18 3.23
C ILE A 135 3.97 9.32 4.68
N ALA A 136 3.48 8.45 5.56
CA ALA A 136 3.86 8.37 6.97
C ALA A 136 4.09 6.91 7.40
N VAL A 137 5.00 6.68 8.35
CA VAL A 137 5.33 5.37 8.93
C VAL A 137 5.19 5.41 10.45
N PRO A 138 3.95 5.51 10.99
CA PRO A 138 3.70 5.90 12.38
C PRO A 138 4.34 4.98 13.44
N GLY A 139 4.63 3.72 13.09
CA GLY A 139 5.25 2.75 14.00
C GLY A 139 6.78 2.81 14.09
N TRP A 140 7.46 3.62 13.27
CA TRP A 140 8.93 3.54 13.12
C TRP A 140 9.71 4.52 13.99
N GLY A 141 9.02 5.46 14.65
CA GLY A 141 9.65 6.50 15.48
C GLY A 141 10.46 7.52 14.67
N ALA A 142 11.01 8.54 15.35
CA ALA A 142 11.64 9.69 14.68
C ALA A 142 12.88 9.31 13.83
N ASP A 143 13.70 8.37 14.32
CA ASP A 143 14.88 7.91 13.59
C ASP A 143 14.48 7.09 12.36
N GLY A 144 13.44 6.25 12.48
CA GLY A 144 12.85 5.51 11.39
C GLY A 144 12.20 6.40 10.34
N ASP A 145 11.45 7.42 10.75
CA ASP A 145 10.88 8.45 9.86
C ASP A 145 11.97 9.18 9.07
N CYS A 146 13.11 9.46 9.69
CA CYS A 146 14.24 10.10 9.03
C CYS A 146 14.86 9.16 7.98
N ALA A 147 15.20 7.94 8.38
CA ALA A 147 15.78 6.93 7.50
C ALA A 147 14.85 6.59 6.32
N PHE A 148 13.54 6.50 6.59
CA PHE A 148 12.51 6.27 5.60
C PHE A 148 12.49 7.35 4.52
N ARG A 149 12.43 8.63 4.93
CA ARG A 149 12.41 9.76 3.99
C ARG A 149 13.65 9.77 3.10
N MET A 150 14.84 9.56 3.69
CA MET A 150 16.08 9.48 2.93
C MET A 150 16.05 8.36 1.88
N ALA A 151 15.56 7.17 2.26
CA ALA A 151 15.48 6.02 1.36
C ALA A 151 14.47 6.23 0.21
N VAL A 152 13.32 6.86 0.48
CA VAL A 152 12.34 7.21 -0.56
C VAL A 152 12.91 8.27 -1.52
N ASP A 153 13.66 9.25 -1.01
CA ASP A 153 14.32 10.27 -1.83
C ASP A 153 15.42 9.65 -2.72
N GLU A 154 16.24 8.77 -2.16
CA GLU A 154 17.24 8.01 -2.91
C GLU A 154 16.58 7.20 -4.03
N ALA A 155 15.54 6.42 -3.69
CA ALA A 155 14.79 5.60 -4.64
C ALA A 155 14.09 6.41 -5.75
N ALA A 156 13.74 7.67 -5.49
CA ALA A 156 13.16 8.57 -6.49
C ALA A 156 14.17 9.04 -7.55
N THR A 157 15.47 9.03 -7.22
CA THR A 157 16.55 9.52 -8.10
C THR A 157 17.27 8.43 -8.87
N ALA A 158 17.14 7.16 -8.44
CA ALA A 158 17.67 6.00 -9.13
C ALA A 158 16.81 5.66 -10.36
N VAL A 159 17.12 6.30 -11.49
CA VAL A 159 16.56 6.01 -12.83
C VAL A 159 17.53 5.18 -13.63
#